data_AF-A0A3E0NRD7-F1
#
_entry.id   AF-A0A3E0NRD7-F1
#
_cell.length_a   1.000
_cell.length_b   1.000
_cell.length_c   1.000
_cell.angle_alpha   90.00
_cell.angle_beta   90.00
_cell.angle_gamma   90.00
#
_symmetry.space_group_name_H-M   'P 1'
#
loop_
_entity.id
_entity.type
_entity.pdbx_description
1 polymer ?
#
loop_
_entity_poly.entity_id
_entity_poly.type
_entity_poly.pdbx_seq_one_letter_code
_entity_poly.pdbx_strand_id
1 'polypeptide(L)'
;MPFEKAASRRPARTLAASCILLLAGSAPALRAQGDVVEAADVERETRRMQVVNHFIRPGDTFSTITSKLLGSAREWRRNQELNPDYLERQLQPGERMLVLIDPRRHPTAARVEQSSGNVEAQPAPLDWRGLVRLDLLLEDDATRTGPDSSAQLVVGDGAEITISPESLVFLRRLGDRLTVQEASEIEIVEGQADLRVEAPTATSASAAAAAGVDVVLGTARLQVTGAGGSKLRAGRIDESRAKTSVYEGPAAEFSSSGESIDLAAGTGVVAAAGEPPVPEKLLPPPTDLRPEDGAEVAEGSPVELSWTAAPEPGQSHAGTVVELCRDPGCAQLLQRFVQGTETTRTLAPLPRDDYWWRVTLISASGLDGYPSEPTSLRVVESLPVETDPPRAALALRDRTVPYGDREVVGGAPDFEVTAEDDDSGVGSWRLIAADGPLDELRDPAGLLPSGEYEVWLEVTDVAGNVARSEPLRFVVEGSAPRLEISALEGAATAEAAPADSPDQSASGVLWSLDGISWRPFGDEEVLLLSAPFELQLRGGGRCLRRADADSPRCPGALRITADDPEIGLRSLRARLEGAASGAPGDEAIVVVAADRVGNQSSERLELARP
;
A
#
# COMPACT_ATOMS: atom_id res chain seq x y z
N MET A 1 3.78 -56.02 -11.97
CA MET A 1 3.66 -57.03 -13.05
C MET A 1 3.17 -56.32 -14.31
N PRO A 2 3.85 -56.42 -15.46
CA PRO A 2 3.44 -55.77 -16.71
C PRO A 2 2.93 -56.76 -17.77
N PHE A 3 2.15 -56.24 -18.73
CA PHE A 3 1.97 -56.77 -20.10
C PHE A 3 1.95 -55.52 -21.02
N GLU A 4 2.84 -55.33 -22.01
CA GLU A 4 2.98 -56.04 -23.30
C GLU A 4 1.71 -55.96 -24.18
N LYS A 5 1.68 -55.77 -25.52
CA LYS A 5 2.63 -55.56 -26.67
C LYS A 5 1.75 -55.13 -27.89
N ALA A 6 2.19 -54.64 -29.06
CA ALA A 6 3.40 -54.00 -29.60
C ALA A 6 3.16 -53.59 -31.10
N ALA A 7 4.05 -52.77 -31.69
CA ALA A 7 4.31 -52.59 -33.15
C ALA A 7 3.15 -52.07 -34.05
N SER A 8 3.26 -50.96 -34.80
CA SER A 8 4.22 -50.54 -35.87
C SER A 8 4.06 -51.25 -37.24
N ARG A 9 3.67 -50.51 -38.30
CA ARG A 9 4.48 -50.21 -39.51
C ARG A 9 3.69 -49.49 -40.63
N ARG A 10 4.41 -48.69 -41.43
CA ARG A 10 3.97 -47.93 -42.63
C ARG A 10 4.16 -48.80 -43.93
N PRO A 11 4.22 -48.26 -45.18
CA PRO A 11 3.09 -47.86 -46.06
C PRO A 11 3.20 -48.35 -47.54
N ALA A 12 2.18 -48.13 -48.37
CA ALA A 12 2.24 -48.04 -49.86
C ALA A 12 0.92 -47.38 -50.37
N ARG A 13 0.87 -46.41 -51.32
CA ARG A 13 1.16 -46.47 -52.80
C ARG A 13 0.27 -47.52 -53.51
N THR A 14 -0.42 -47.27 -54.63
CA THR A 14 -0.14 -46.33 -55.76
C THR A 14 -1.32 -46.14 -56.75
N LEU A 15 -1.24 -45.08 -57.58
CA LEU A 15 -1.65 -44.96 -59.03
C LEU A 15 -3.12 -44.95 -59.54
N ALA A 16 -3.42 -43.88 -60.31
CA ALA A 16 -3.99 -43.81 -61.69
C ALA A 16 -5.07 -42.71 -61.81
N ALA A 17 -5.13 -41.72 -62.71
CA ALA A 17 -4.50 -41.32 -63.99
C ALA A 17 -5.46 -41.34 -65.22
N SER A 18 -5.71 -40.14 -65.75
CA SER A 18 -5.89 -39.78 -67.18
C SER A 18 -7.28 -39.65 -67.88
N CYS A 19 -7.30 -38.61 -68.76
CA CYS A 19 -8.14 -38.34 -69.96
C CYS A 19 -9.59 -37.84 -69.76
N ILE A 20 -9.92 -36.56 -70.05
CA ILE A 20 -10.04 -35.86 -71.37
C ILE A 20 -11.35 -36.17 -72.12
N LEU A 21 -12.25 -35.18 -72.26
CA LEU A 21 -12.61 -34.59 -73.57
C LEU A 21 -13.46 -33.30 -73.44
N LEU A 22 -13.16 -32.32 -74.29
CA LEU A 22 -13.96 -31.10 -74.50
C LEU A 22 -15.07 -31.38 -75.53
N LEU A 23 -16.29 -30.93 -75.27
CA LEU A 23 -17.31 -30.71 -76.29
C LEU A 23 -18.00 -29.37 -76.04
N ALA A 24 -17.82 -28.44 -76.97
CA ALA A 24 -18.59 -27.19 -77.02
C ALA A 24 -19.90 -27.45 -77.79
N GLY A 25 -21.02 -27.06 -77.19
CA GLY A 25 -22.34 -27.14 -77.82
C GLY A 25 -23.22 -25.97 -77.36
N SER A 26 -23.53 -25.07 -78.29
CA SER A 26 -24.30 -23.86 -78.04
C SER A 26 -25.79 -24.05 -78.35
N ALA A 27 -26.66 -23.79 -77.37
CA ALA A 27 -28.07 -23.50 -77.57
C ALA A 27 -28.59 -22.58 -76.44
N PRO A 28 -29.45 -21.58 -76.73
CA PRO A 28 -29.85 -20.56 -75.75
C PRO A 28 -31.22 -20.86 -75.10
N ALA A 29 -31.36 -20.58 -73.80
CA ALA A 29 -32.68 -20.40 -73.17
C ALA A 29 -32.60 -19.53 -71.90
N LEU A 30 -33.45 -18.51 -71.87
CA LEU A 30 -33.99 -17.76 -70.72
C LEU A 30 -33.11 -17.61 -69.46
N ARG A 31 -32.54 -16.41 -69.28
CA ARG A 31 -32.32 -15.85 -67.94
C ARG A 31 -33.68 -15.57 -67.29
N ALA A 32 -34.13 -16.44 -66.40
CA ALA A 32 -35.02 -16.02 -65.33
C ALA A 32 -34.16 -15.38 -64.23
N GLN A 33 -34.33 -14.08 -63.99
CA GLN A 33 -33.76 -13.42 -62.81
C GLN A 33 -34.59 -13.83 -61.59
N GLY A 34 -34.14 -14.86 -60.89
CA GLY A 34 -34.51 -15.13 -59.51
C GLY A 34 -33.26 -15.01 -58.66
N ASP A 35 -33.27 -14.08 -57.70
CA ASP A 35 -32.15 -13.91 -56.77
C ASP A 35 -32.01 -15.15 -55.89
N VAL A 36 -31.04 -16.00 -56.22
CA VAL A 36 -30.55 -17.04 -55.31
C VAL A 36 -29.55 -16.36 -54.39
N VAL A 37 -30.01 -15.95 -53.21
CA VAL A 37 -29.11 -15.59 -52.10
C VAL A 37 -28.28 -16.81 -51.77
N GLU A 38 -26.96 -16.74 -51.95
CA GLU A 38 -26.08 -17.88 -51.68
C GLU A 38 -26.13 -18.26 -50.19
N ALA A 39 -26.03 -19.55 -49.89
CA ALA A 39 -26.03 -20.04 -48.51
C ALA A 39 -24.92 -19.39 -47.66
N ALA A 40 -23.81 -18.97 -48.28
CA ALA A 40 -22.72 -18.25 -47.64
C ALA A 40 -23.09 -16.82 -47.19
N ASP A 41 -24.07 -16.17 -47.81
CA ASP A 41 -24.59 -14.87 -47.36
C ASP A 41 -25.59 -15.05 -46.22
N VAL A 42 -26.47 -16.06 -46.29
CA VAL A 42 -27.37 -16.43 -45.18
C VAL A 42 -26.57 -16.82 -43.92
N GLU A 43 -25.46 -17.55 -44.08
CA GLU A 43 -24.54 -17.90 -42.99
C GLU A 43 -23.75 -16.69 -42.47
N ARG A 44 -23.45 -15.69 -43.32
CA ARG A 44 -22.86 -14.41 -42.91
C ARG A 44 -23.84 -13.51 -42.17
N GLU A 45 -25.11 -13.53 -42.56
CA GLU A 45 -26.20 -12.72 -42.00
C GLU A 45 -26.64 -13.28 -40.65
N THR A 46 -26.73 -14.60 -40.50
CA THR A 46 -27.00 -15.27 -39.21
C THR A 46 -25.88 -15.15 -38.18
N ARG A 47 -24.60 -15.03 -38.59
CA ARG A 47 -23.50 -14.70 -37.66
C ARG A 47 -23.56 -13.27 -37.08
N ARG A 48 -24.48 -12.43 -37.55
CA ARG A 48 -24.65 -11.03 -37.12
C ARG A 48 -25.88 -10.80 -36.26
N MET A 49 -26.78 -11.77 -36.18
CA MET A 49 -27.97 -11.70 -35.33
C MET A 49 -27.60 -12.07 -33.90
N GLN A 50 -28.08 -11.31 -32.92
CA GLN A 50 -27.92 -11.61 -31.50
C GLN A 50 -29.23 -12.13 -30.92
N VAL A 51 -29.15 -13.00 -29.91
CA VAL A 51 -30.32 -13.43 -29.12
C VAL A 51 -30.40 -12.58 -27.86
N VAL A 52 -31.55 -11.97 -27.62
CA VAL A 52 -31.84 -11.07 -26.49
C VAL A 52 -33.22 -11.37 -25.90
N ASN A 53 -33.49 -11.00 -24.66
CA ASN A 53 -34.84 -11.06 -24.10
C ASN A 53 -35.62 -9.82 -24.54
N HIS A 54 -36.77 -10.01 -25.15
CA HIS A 54 -37.72 -8.95 -25.47
C HIS A 54 -38.90 -8.99 -24.51
N PHE A 55 -39.27 -7.82 -23.98
CA PHE A 55 -40.51 -7.64 -23.23
C PHE A 55 -41.68 -7.55 -24.20
N ILE A 56 -42.57 -8.55 -24.16
CA ILE A 56 -43.75 -8.62 -25.02
C ILE A 56 -44.63 -7.38 -24.77
N ARG A 57 -44.89 -6.59 -25.80
CA ARG A 57 -45.73 -5.38 -25.75
C ARG A 57 -47.15 -5.67 -26.26
N PRO A 58 -48.15 -4.84 -25.92
CA PRO A 58 -49.51 -4.99 -26.44
C PRO A 58 -49.53 -4.97 -27.98
N GLY A 59 -50.05 -6.04 -28.59
CA GLY A 59 -50.09 -6.20 -30.06
C GLY A 59 -48.90 -6.93 -30.68
N ASP A 60 -47.93 -7.38 -29.87
CA ASP A 60 -46.83 -8.21 -30.36
C ASP A 60 -47.28 -9.60 -30.82
N THR A 61 -46.58 -10.09 -31.84
CA THR A 61 -46.64 -11.43 -32.42
C THR A 61 -45.22 -11.80 -32.87
N PHE A 62 -44.90 -13.08 -33.08
CA PHE A 62 -43.59 -13.43 -33.67
C PHE A 62 -43.35 -12.68 -34.98
N SER A 63 -44.37 -12.58 -35.84
CA SER A 63 -44.28 -11.88 -37.12
C SER A 63 -43.99 -10.38 -36.98
N THR A 64 -44.66 -9.66 -36.06
CA THR A 64 -44.44 -8.22 -35.85
C THR A 64 -43.12 -7.93 -35.13
N ILE A 65 -42.76 -8.68 -34.09
CA ILE A 65 -41.47 -8.50 -33.40
C ILE A 65 -40.30 -8.75 -34.37
N THR A 66 -40.35 -9.85 -35.13
CA THR A 66 -39.30 -10.18 -36.11
C THR A 66 -39.19 -9.10 -37.19
N SER A 67 -40.33 -8.59 -37.69
CA SER A 67 -40.33 -7.51 -38.67
C SER A 67 -39.79 -6.19 -38.10
N LYS A 68 -40.01 -5.92 -36.79
CA LYS A 68 -39.43 -4.77 -36.09
C LYS A 68 -37.91 -4.92 -35.96
N LEU A 69 -37.44 -6.02 -35.39
CA LEU A 69 -36.04 -6.20 -34.96
C LEU A 69 -35.06 -6.64 -36.07
N LEU A 70 -35.56 -7.24 -37.16
CA LEU A 70 -34.75 -7.69 -38.31
C LEU A 70 -35.11 -6.98 -39.62
N GLY A 71 -36.12 -6.10 -39.62
CA GLY A 71 -36.64 -5.44 -40.82
C GLY A 71 -37.44 -6.34 -41.77
N SER A 72 -37.67 -7.63 -41.44
CA SER A 72 -38.59 -8.50 -42.18
C SER A 72 -39.15 -9.59 -41.28
N ALA A 73 -40.40 -10.00 -41.50
CA ALA A 73 -41.02 -11.08 -40.75
C ALA A 73 -40.47 -12.49 -41.09
N ARG A 74 -39.52 -12.66 -42.03
CA ARG A 74 -39.17 -13.98 -42.59
C ARG A 74 -38.69 -15.00 -41.55
N GLU A 75 -37.94 -14.55 -40.56
CA GLU A 75 -37.36 -15.40 -39.49
C GLU A 75 -38.33 -15.65 -38.32
N TRP A 76 -39.63 -15.34 -38.44
CA TRP A 76 -40.58 -15.44 -37.31
C TRP A 76 -40.64 -16.84 -36.69
N ARG A 77 -40.50 -17.89 -37.52
CA ARG A 77 -40.45 -19.29 -37.06
C ARG A 77 -39.22 -19.57 -36.21
N ARG A 78 -38.09 -18.93 -36.51
CA ARG A 78 -36.85 -19.08 -35.75
C ARG A 78 -36.95 -18.43 -34.38
N ASN A 79 -37.62 -17.28 -34.29
CA ASN A 79 -38.00 -16.72 -33.00
C ASN A 79 -39.00 -17.64 -32.25
N GLN A 80 -39.88 -18.36 -32.94
CA GLN A 80 -40.71 -19.38 -32.28
C GLN A 80 -39.92 -20.61 -31.83
N GLU A 81 -38.92 -21.07 -32.59
CA GLU A 81 -38.03 -22.18 -32.21
C GLU A 81 -37.23 -21.87 -30.93
N LEU A 82 -36.90 -20.59 -30.68
CA LEU A 82 -36.30 -20.13 -29.42
C LEU A 82 -37.28 -20.12 -28.23
N ASN A 83 -38.59 -20.22 -28.48
CA ASN A 83 -39.66 -20.05 -27.49
C ASN A 83 -40.75 -21.12 -27.67
N PRO A 84 -40.43 -22.42 -27.47
CA PRO A 84 -41.35 -23.52 -27.80
C PRO A 84 -42.67 -23.50 -27.04
N ASP A 85 -42.69 -22.91 -25.84
CA ASP A 85 -43.89 -22.79 -25.00
C ASP A 85 -44.86 -21.69 -25.46
N TYR A 86 -44.42 -20.80 -26.35
CA TYR A 86 -45.21 -19.66 -26.83
C TYR A 86 -45.91 -19.94 -28.17
N LEU A 87 -47.23 -19.76 -28.18
CA LEU A 87 -48.05 -19.80 -29.40
C LEU A 87 -48.18 -18.39 -30.01
N GLU A 88 -48.06 -18.28 -31.34
CA GLU A 88 -47.98 -17.00 -32.08
C GLU A 88 -49.09 -15.98 -31.75
N ARG A 89 -50.27 -16.45 -31.32
CA ARG A 89 -51.45 -15.62 -31.00
C ARG A 89 -51.76 -15.51 -29.50
N GLN A 90 -50.84 -15.96 -28.63
CA GLN A 90 -51.05 -16.02 -27.18
C GLN A 90 -49.93 -15.37 -26.36
N LEU A 91 -49.05 -14.60 -27.00
CA LEU A 91 -48.03 -13.80 -26.33
C LEU A 91 -48.70 -12.86 -25.30
N GLN A 92 -48.36 -12.97 -24.01
CA GLN A 92 -48.92 -12.10 -22.97
C GLN A 92 -48.08 -10.83 -22.83
N PRO A 93 -48.68 -9.63 -22.94
CA PRO A 93 -47.97 -8.39 -22.68
C PRO A 93 -47.37 -8.38 -21.27
N GLY A 94 -46.06 -8.15 -21.21
CA GLY A 94 -45.29 -8.13 -19.98
C GLY A 94 -44.43 -9.37 -19.71
N GLU A 95 -44.61 -10.47 -20.43
CA GLU A 95 -43.69 -11.62 -20.35
C GLU A 95 -42.37 -11.35 -21.10
N ARG A 96 -41.34 -12.18 -20.84
CA ARG A 96 -40.04 -12.17 -21.54
C ARG A 96 -39.97 -13.34 -22.52
N MET A 97 -39.53 -13.06 -23.73
CA MET A 97 -39.26 -14.08 -24.76
C MET A 97 -37.90 -13.83 -25.44
N LEU A 98 -37.24 -14.89 -25.90
CA LEU A 98 -35.97 -14.80 -26.61
C LEU A 98 -36.19 -14.38 -28.07
N VAL A 99 -35.49 -13.36 -28.58
CA VAL A 99 -35.65 -12.92 -29.97
C VAL A 99 -34.33 -12.60 -30.63
N LEU A 100 -34.31 -12.75 -31.95
CA LEU A 100 -33.23 -12.31 -32.82
C LEU A 100 -33.33 -10.81 -33.13
N ILE A 101 -32.22 -10.11 -32.97
CA ILE A 101 -32.02 -8.69 -33.35
C ILE A 101 -30.78 -8.54 -34.23
N ASP A 102 -30.79 -7.58 -35.17
CA ASP A 102 -29.60 -7.05 -35.83
C ASP A 102 -29.33 -5.63 -35.25
N PRO A 103 -28.40 -5.47 -34.29
CA PRO A 103 -28.21 -4.20 -33.57
C PRO A 103 -27.96 -2.98 -34.48
N ARG A 104 -27.37 -3.21 -35.66
CA ARG A 104 -27.08 -2.17 -36.66
C ARG A 104 -28.33 -1.56 -37.30
N ARG A 105 -29.51 -2.15 -37.09
CA ARG A 105 -30.82 -1.61 -37.49
C ARG A 105 -31.51 -0.83 -36.36
N HIS A 106 -30.95 -0.91 -35.16
CA HIS A 106 -31.48 -0.32 -33.93
C HIS A 106 -30.32 0.33 -33.15
N PRO A 107 -29.67 1.37 -33.71
CA PRO A 107 -28.53 2.01 -33.06
C PRO A 107 -28.90 2.47 -31.64
N THR A 108 -30.09 3.03 -31.46
CA THR A 108 -30.63 3.51 -30.18
C THR A 108 -31.08 2.41 -29.21
N ALA A 109 -31.16 1.14 -29.62
CA ALA A 109 -31.56 0.06 -28.72
C ALA A 109 -30.38 -0.36 -27.84
N ALA A 110 -30.63 -0.58 -26.55
CA ALA A 110 -29.62 -1.00 -25.61
C ALA A 110 -29.88 -2.42 -25.11
N ARG A 111 -28.81 -3.23 -25.05
CA ARG A 111 -28.83 -4.57 -24.48
C ARG A 111 -28.19 -4.51 -23.09
N VAL A 112 -28.86 -5.08 -22.09
CA VAL A 112 -28.29 -5.20 -20.74
C VAL A 112 -27.15 -6.21 -20.75
N GLU A 113 -25.94 -5.75 -20.46
CA GLU A 113 -24.78 -6.63 -20.25
C GLU A 113 -24.71 -7.07 -18.79
N GLN A 114 -24.96 -6.15 -17.83
CA GLN A 114 -24.90 -6.43 -16.40
C GLN A 114 -26.00 -5.67 -15.63
N SER A 115 -26.44 -6.26 -14.52
CA SER A 115 -27.44 -5.70 -13.60
C SER A 115 -27.08 -6.16 -12.18
N SER A 116 -26.95 -5.21 -11.25
CA SER A 116 -26.54 -5.41 -9.85
C SER A 116 -27.51 -4.70 -8.92
N GLY A 117 -27.91 -5.34 -7.82
CA GLY A 117 -28.86 -4.77 -6.85
C GLY A 117 -30.30 -4.71 -7.36
N ASN A 118 -31.05 -3.69 -6.94
CA ASN A 118 -32.42 -3.43 -7.39
C ASN A 118 -32.41 -2.53 -8.62
N VAL A 119 -32.41 -3.16 -9.79
CA VAL A 119 -32.51 -2.48 -11.10
C VAL A 119 -33.86 -2.81 -11.73
N GLU A 120 -34.54 -1.79 -12.23
CA GLU A 120 -35.79 -1.93 -12.95
C GLU A 120 -35.73 -1.24 -14.32
N ALA A 121 -36.54 -1.71 -15.26
CA ALA A 121 -36.83 -0.99 -16.49
C ALA A 121 -38.32 -0.71 -16.62
N GLN A 122 -38.66 0.28 -17.45
CA GLN A 122 -40.02 0.57 -17.88
C GLN A 122 -40.09 0.46 -19.42
N PRO A 123 -40.39 -0.73 -19.99
CA PRO A 123 -40.47 -0.89 -21.43
C PRO A 123 -41.81 -0.36 -21.95
N ALA A 124 -41.84 0.79 -22.60
CA ALA A 124 -43.09 1.51 -22.88
C ALA A 124 -44.05 0.68 -23.77
N PRO A 125 -45.37 0.56 -23.46
CA PRO A 125 -46.14 1.25 -22.42
C PRO A 125 -46.36 0.40 -21.15
N LEU A 126 -45.48 -0.54 -20.83
CA LEU A 126 -45.60 -1.45 -19.69
C LEU A 126 -45.14 -0.78 -18.38
N ASP A 127 -45.62 -1.28 -17.26
CA ASP A 127 -45.16 -0.88 -15.92
C ASP A 127 -43.73 -1.36 -15.62
N TRP A 128 -43.13 -0.66 -14.64
CA TRP A 128 -41.84 -0.98 -14.02
C TRP A 128 -41.72 -2.45 -13.61
N ARG A 129 -40.52 -3.00 -13.79
CA ARG A 129 -40.20 -4.42 -13.60
C ARG A 129 -38.70 -4.59 -13.43
N GLY A 130 -38.28 -5.56 -12.61
CA GLY A 130 -36.86 -5.90 -12.45
C GLY A 130 -36.18 -6.18 -13.79
N LEU A 131 -34.96 -5.68 -13.98
CA LEU A 131 -34.16 -5.76 -15.20
C LEU A 131 -33.10 -6.87 -15.07
N VAL A 132 -32.90 -7.67 -16.12
CA VAL A 132 -31.92 -8.78 -16.11
C VAL A 132 -30.99 -8.74 -17.33
N ARG A 133 -29.86 -9.45 -17.22
CA ARG A 133 -28.89 -9.61 -18.31
C ARG A 133 -29.55 -10.16 -19.58
N LEU A 134 -29.11 -9.64 -20.73
CA LEU A 134 -29.66 -9.83 -22.07
C LEU A 134 -31.05 -9.22 -22.33
N ASP A 135 -31.67 -8.52 -21.39
CA ASP A 135 -32.88 -7.74 -21.72
C ASP A 135 -32.57 -6.67 -22.78
N LEU A 136 -33.50 -6.52 -23.73
CA LEU A 136 -33.48 -5.53 -24.78
C LEU A 136 -34.37 -4.34 -24.37
N LEU A 137 -33.74 -3.17 -24.31
CA LEU A 137 -34.39 -1.89 -24.17
C LEU A 137 -34.42 -1.20 -25.54
N LEU A 138 -35.58 -0.63 -25.89
CA LEU A 138 -35.81 0.09 -27.13
C LEU A 138 -36.02 1.60 -26.84
N GLU A 139 -36.16 2.38 -27.91
CA GLU A 139 -36.64 3.77 -27.86
C GLU A 139 -37.86 3.94 -26.92
N ASP A 140 -37.82 5.00 -26.12
CA ASP A 140 -38.74 5.36 -25.03
C ASP A 140 -38.78 4.43 -23.80
N ASP A 141 -37.94 3.39 -23.75
CA ASP A 141 -37.78 2.60 -22.53
C ASP A 141 -36.89 3.31 -21.51
N ALA A 142 -37.22 3.16 -20.21
CA ALA A 142 -36.43 3.70 -19.10
C ALA A 142 -35.70 2.60 -18.32
N THR A 143 -34.60 2.96 -17.66
CA THR A 143 -33.91 2.17 -16.63
C THR A 143 -33.80 2.98 -15.34
N ARG A 144 -34.07 2.35 -14.20
CA ARG A 144 -33.93 2.92 -12.86
C ARG A 144 -33.08 2.00 -11.99
N THR A 145 -32.13 2.58 -11.28
CA THR A 145 -31.31 1.92 -10.25
C THR A 145 -31.73 2.40 -8.87
N GLY A 146 -31.84 1.49 -7.90
CA GLY A 146 -32.00 1.85 -6.48
C GLY A 146 -30.67 2.29 -5.84
N PRO A 147 -30.65 2.48 -4.51
CA PRO A 147 -29.42 2.48 -3.73
C PRO A 147 -28.63 1.18 -3.95
N ASP A 148 -27.30 1.22 -3.83
CA ASP A 148 -26.43 0.04 -3.90
C ASP A 148 -26.68 -0.86 -5.13
N SER A 149 -26.98 -0.22 -6.27
CA SER A 149 -27.42 -0.89 -7.51
C SER A 149 -26.76 -0.25 -8.75
N SER A 150 -26.45 -1.03 -9.78
CA SER A 150 -25.93 -0.52 -11.06
C SER A 150 -26.42 -1.34 -12.25
N ALA A 151 -26.40 -0.72 -13.44
CA ALA A 151 -26.74 -1.39 -14.69
C ALA A 151 -25.72 -1.01 -15.77
N GLN A 152 -25.18 -2.01 -16.48
CA GLN A 152 -24.33 -1.80 -17.65
C GLN A 152 -25.12 -2.14 -18.91
N LEU A 153 -25.30 -1.14 -19.76
CA LEU A 153 -25.99 -1.23 -21.05
C LEU A 153 -24.98 -1.13 -22.19
N VAL A 154 -25.17 -1.91 -23.24
CA VAL A 154 -24.44 -1.78 -24.51
C VAL A 154 -25.43 -1.39 -25.59
N VAL A 155 -25.26 -0.19 -26.13
CA VAL A 155 -26.09 0.42 -27.16
C VAL A 155 -25.74 -0.16 -28.54
N GLY A 156 -26.68 -0.11 -29.50
CA GLY A 156 -26.57 -0.78 -30.81
C GLY A 156 -25.46 -0.26 -31.71
N ASP A 157 -24.99 0.97 -31.46
CA ASP A 157 -23.79 1.59 -32.04
C ASP A 157 -22.46 1.11 -31.42
N GLY A 158 -22.52 0.44 -30.27
CA GLY A 158 -21.37 -0.08 -29.52
C GLY A 158 -20.96 0.76 -28.30
N ALA A 159 -21.65 1.86 -27.99
CA ALA A 159 -21.40 2.61 -26.75
C ALA A 159 -21.81 1.82 -25.52
N GLU A 160 -20.98 1.86 -24.48
CA GLU A 160 -21.23 1.25 -23.18
C GLU A 160 -21.61 2.34 -22.16
N ILE A 161 -22.69 2.09 -21.42
CA ILE A 161 -23.26 3.03 -20.44
C ILE A 161 -23.41 2.29 -19.11
N THR A 162 -22.66 2.72 -18.10
CA THR A 162 -22.78 2.21 -16.72
C THR A 162 -23.57 3.21 -15.89
N ILE A 163 -24.81 2.86 -15.59
CA ILE A 163 -25.74 3.65 -14.78
C ILE A 163 -25.40 3.43 -13.30
N SER A 164 -25.11 4.53 -12.59
CA SER A 164 -24.80 4.52 -11.15
C SER A 164 -26.05 4.24 -10.29
N PRO A 165 -25.93 4.04 -8.96
CA PRO A 165 -27.06 4.00 -8.04
C PRO A 165 -27.94 5.25 -8.13
N GLU A 166 -29.18 5.12 -7.67
CA GLU A 166 -30.14 6.23 -7.52
C GLU A 166 -30.25 7.09 -8.79
N SER A 167 -30.34 6.41 -9.94
CA SER A 167 -30.33 7.05 -11.26
C SER A 167 -31.54 6.62 -12.09
N LEU A 168 -32.00 7.52 -12.96
CA LEU A 168 -33.11 7.30 -13.88
C LEU A 168 -32.69 7.76 -15.28
N VAL A 169 -32.62 6.83 -16.23
CA VAL A 169 -32.15 7.07 -17.60
C VAL A 169 -33.17 6.58 -18.61
N PHE A 170 -33.52 7.40 -19.59
CA PHE A 170 -34.37 7.02 -20.73
C PHE A 170 -33.53 6.86 -22.00
N LEU A 171 -33.88 5.87 -22.82
CA LEU A 171 -33.42 5.78 -24.20
C LEU A 171 -34.30 6.65 -25.09
N ARG A 172 -33.69 7.56 -25.84
CA ARG A 172 -34.36 8.50 -26.74
C ARG A 172 -33.85 8.34 -28.16
N ARG A 173 -34.53 9.03 -29.08
CA ARG A 173 -34.12 9.17 -30.47
C ARG A 173 -33.97 10.65 -30.78
N LEU A 174 -32.86 11.02 -31.42
CA LEU A 174 -32.72 12.35 -32.00
C LEU A 174 -33.88 12.61 -32.96
N GLY A 175 -34.75 13.56 -32.61
CA GLY A 175 -35.85 14.00 -33.47
C GLY A 175 -35.35 14.59 -34.79
N ASP A 176 -36.09 14.34 -35.87
CA ASP A 176 -35.89 14.67 -37.30
C ASP A 176 -34.83 15.75 -37.66
N ARG A 177 -33.55 15.49 -37.38
CA ARG A 177 -32.45 16.17 -38.06
C ARG A 177 -32.34 15.55 -39.46
N LEU A 178 -32.51 16.37 -40.50
CA LEU A 178 -32.42 15.99 -41.92
C LEU A 178 -30.99 15.56 -42.38
N THR A 179 -30.10 15.26 -41.44
CA THR A 179 -28.73 14.77 -41.64
C THR A 179 -28.67 13.27 -41.36
N VAL A 180 -27.94 12.54 -42.19
CA VAL A 180 -28.04 11.07 -42.40
C VAL A 180 -27.43 10.20 -41.27
N GLN A 181 -27.46 10.66 -40.02
CA GLN A 181 -26.86 9.97 -38.88
C GLN A 181 -27.81 9.95 -37.67
N GLU A 182 -28.39 8.78 -37.41
CA GLU A 182 -29.16 8.47 -36.20
C GLU A 182 -28.19 8.14 -35.06
N ALA A 183 -27.65 9.17 -34.41
CA ALA A 183 -26.91 9.00 -33.16
C ALA A 183 -27.86 8.64 -32.01
N SER A 184 -27.35 7.91 -31.01
CA SER A 184 -28.13 7.50 -29.84
C SER A 184 -28.29 8.67 -28.87
N GLU A 185 -29.53 8.99 -28.47
CA GLU A 185 -29.78 9.98 -27.41
C GLU A 185 -30.14 9.25 -26.12
N ILE A 186 -29.53 9.64 -25.00
CA ILE A 186 -29.95 9.22 -23.66
C ILE A 186 -30.35 10.44 -22.84
N GLU A 187 -31.35 10.29 -21.99
CA GLU A 187 -31.82 11.35 -21.09
C GLU A 187 -31.61 10.92 -19.65
N ILE A 188 -30.73 11.61 -18.91
CA ILE A 188 -30.50 11.36 -17.48
C ILE A 188 -31.43 12.27 -16.68
N VAL A 189 -32.52 11.67 -16.18
CA VAL A 189 -33.56 12.35 -15.42
C VAL A 189 -33.22 12.39 -13.92
N GLU A 190 -32.38 11.50 -13.43
CA GLU A 190 -31.86 11.49 -12.07
C GLU A 190 -30.50 10.77 -12.01
N GLY A 191 -29.66 11.14 -11.05
CA GLY A 191 -28.36 10.51 -10.83
C GLY A 191 -27.36 10.74 -11.97
N GLN A 192 -26.61 9.70 -12.34
CA GLN A 192 -25.47 9.82 -13.25
C GLN A 192 -25.15 8.50 -14.00
N ALA A 193 -24.44 8.61 -15.11
CA ALA A 193 -23.88 7.46 -15.83
C ALA A 193 -22.43 7.72 -16.25
N ASP A 194 -21.62 6.66 -16.22
CA ASP A 194 -20.33 6.59 -16.91
C ASP A 194 -20.57 6.13 -18.36
N LEU A 195 -20.05 6.88 -19.32
CA LEU A 195 -20.13 6.58 -20.74
C LEU A 195 -18.75 6.22 -21.30
N ARG A 196 -18.67 5.08 -21.98
CA ARG A 196 -17.51 4.65 -22.75
C ARG A 196 -17.92 4.43 -24.20
N VAL A 197 -17.46 5.31 -25.08
CA VAL A 197 -17.67 5.19 -26.53
C VAL A 197 -16.39 4.65 -27.14
N GLU A 198 -16.44 3.48 -27.78
CA GLU A 198 -15.27 2.91 -28.45
C GLU A 198 -15.01 3.54 -29.81
N ALA A 199 -13.73 3.66 -30.19
CA ALA A 199 -13.36 4.16 -31.51
C ALA A 199 -13.83 3.17 -32.60
N PRO A 200 -14.70 3.57 -33.56
CA PRO A 200 -15.19 2.64 -34.56
C PRO A 200 -14.06 2.06 -35.40
N THR A 201 -14.03 0.73 -35.53
CA THR A 201 -13.10 0.00 -36.42
C THR A 201 -13.37 0.24 -37.92
N ALA A 202 -14.23 1.20 -38.25
CA ALA A 202 -14.68 1.51 -39.58
C ALA A 202 -13.65 2.35 -40.37
N THR A 203 -13.43 1.98 -41.63
CA THR A 203 -12.44 2.60 -42.52
C THR A 203 -12.86 3.97 -43.11
N SER A 204 -13.90 4.63 -42.59
CA SER A 204 -14.32 5.96 -43.04
C SER A 204 -14.67 6.92 -41.90
N ALA A 205 -14.30 8.19 -42.06
CA ALA A 205 -14.57 9.24 -41.08
C ALA A 205 -16.06 9.49 -40.84
N SER A 206 -16.94 9.25 -41.84
CA SER A 206 -18.39 9.40 -41.65
C SER A 206 -19.01 8.26 -40.85
N ALA A 207 -18.42 7.05 -40.87
CA ALA A 207 -18.84 5.98 -39.97
C ALA A 207 -18.31 6.22 -38.54
N ALA A 208 -17.09 6.77 -38.42
CA ALA A 208 -16.52 7.16 -37.14
C ALA A 208 -17.32 8.28 -36.44
N ALA A 209 -17.81 9.26 -37.20
CA ALA A 209 -18.66 10.34 -36.68
C ALA A 209 -20.11 9.90 -36.38
N ALA A 210 -20.58 8.77 -36.92
CA ALA A 210 -21.95 8.29 -36.71
C ALA A 210 -22.15 7.55 -35.38
N ALA A 211 -21.07 7.01 -34.79
CA ALA A 211 -21.11 6.26 -33.53
C ALA A 211 -20.93 7.19 -32.31
N GLY A 212 -21.68 8.29 -32.29
CA GLY A 212 -21.70 9.24 -31.18
C GLY A 212 -22.90 9.03 -30.27
N VAL A 213 -22.83 9.58 -29.06
CA VAL A 213 -23.93 9.58 -28.08
C VAL A 213 -24.23 11.03 -27.67
N ASP A 214 -25.49 11.42 -27.78
CA ASP A 214 -26.00 12.67 -27.23
C ASP A 214 -26.62 12.40 -25.85
N VAL A 215 -26.29 13.22 -24.85
CA VAL A 215 -26.80 13.10 -23.47
C VAL A 215 -27.60 14.34 -23.12
N VAL A 216 -28.88 14.16 -22.79
CA VAL A 216 -29.78 15.21 -22.29
C VAL A 216 -29.72 15.23 -20.77
N LEU A 217 -29.43 16.40 -20.21
CA LEU A 217 -29.26 16.67 -18.78
C LEU A 217 -30.21 17.80 -18.38
N GLY A 218 -31.52 17.55 -18.47
CA GLY A 218 -32.54 18.58 -18.29
C GLY A 218 -32.50 19.63 -19.42
N THR A 219 -32.11 20.86 -19.11
CA THR A 219 -31.94 21.93 -20.12
C THR A 219 -30.57 21.93 -20.80
N ALA A 220 -29.60 21.17 -20.29
CA ALA A 220 -28.28 21.03 -20.89
C ALA A 220 -28.21 19.81 -21.83
N ARG A 221 -27.30 19.86 -22.80
CA ARG A 221 -26.96 18.73 -23.68
C ARG A 221 -25.45 18.58 -23.84
N LEU A 222 -24.99 17.35 -23.86
CA LEU A 222 -23.63 16.94 -24.20
C LEU A 222 -23.66 16.13 -25.50
N GLN A 223 -22.85 16.48 -26.48
CA GLN A 223 -22.66 15.73 -27.73
C GLN A 223 -21.28 15.07 -27.71
N VAL A 224 -21.24 13.73 -27.81
CA VAL A 224 -20.02 12.93 -27.72
C VAL A 224 -19.75 12.25 -29.05
N THR A 225 -18.61 12.55 -29.69
CA THR A 225 -18.24 11.86 -30.94
C THR A 225 -17.52 10.54 -30.65
N GLY A 226 -17.81 9.49 -31.43
CA GLY A 226 -17.08 8.21 -31.34
C GLY A 226 -15.69 8.25 -31.98
N ALA A 227 -15.32 9.32 -32.68
CA ALA A 227 -14.09 9.39 -33.47
C ALA A 227 -12.83 9.46 -32.59
N GLY A 228 -12.23 8.31 -32.28
CA GLY A 228 -11.03 8.20 -31.43
C GLY A 228 -11.30 7.63 -30.04
N GLY A 229 -12.58 7.39 -29.71
CA GLY A 229 -13.03 6.83 -28.43
C GLY A 229 -13.03 7.86 -27.29
N SER A 230 -13.97 7.71 -26.35
CA SER A 230 -14.20 8.65 -25.26
C SER A 230 -14.55 7.93 -23.96
N LYS A 231 -14.07 8.45 -22.83
CA LYS A 231 -14.55 8.09 -21.47
C LYS A 231 -14.94 9.34 -20.73
N LEU A 232 -16.16 9.37 -20.20
CA LEU A 232 -16.68 10.53 -19.45
C LEU A 232 -17.78 10.10 -18.47
N ARG A 233 -18.04 10.95 -17.48
CA ARG A 233 -19.18 10.84 -16.57
C ARG A 233 -20.14 11.99 -16.83
N ALA A 234 -21.43 11.72 -16.96
CA ALA A 234 -22.48 12.72 -17.14
C ALA A 234 -23.60 12.49 -16.12
N GLY A 235 -24.21 13.56 -15.62
CA GLY A 235 -25.29 13.41 -14.65
C GLY A 235 -25.92 14.71 -14.16
N ARG A 236 -26.84 14.56 -13.24
CA ARG A 236 -27.58 15.62 -12.55
C ARG A 236 -27.07 15.71 -11.11
N ILE A 237 -26.76 16.92 -10.64
CA ILE A 237 -26.51 17.18 -9.21
C ILE A 237 -27.85 17.36 -8.49
N ASP A 238 -28.79 18.03 -9.15
CA ASP A 238 -30.17 18.25 -8.70
C ASP A 238 -31.08 18.50 -9.92
N GLU A 239 -32.32 18.96 -9.73
CA GLU A 239 -33.24 19.31 -10.82
C GLU A 239 -32.77 20.48 -11.71
N SER A 240 -31.88 21.33 -11.21
CA SER A 240 -31.45 22.59 -11.83
C SER A 240 -30.00 22.61 -12.32
N ARG A 241 -29.16 21.66 -11.86
CA ARG A 241 -27.74 21.58 -12.18
C ARG A 241 -27.34 20.26 -12.83
N ALA A 242 -26.71 20.37 -13.99
CA ALA A 242 -26.05 19.29 -14.70
C ALA A 242 -24.53 19.29 -14.42
N LYS A 243 -23.89 18.13 -14.47
CA LYS A 243 -22.44 17.97 -14.45
C LYS A 243 -21.94 17.06 -15.57
N THR A 244 -20.73 17.30 -16.05
CA THR A 244 -20.04 16.43 -17.00
C THR A 244 -18.53 16.50 -16.78
N SER A 245 -17.86 15.35 -16.66
CA SER A 245 -16.41 15.23 -16.53
C SER A 245 -15.86 14.37 -17.67
N VAL A 246 -14.96 14.92 -18.49
CA VAL A 246 -14.35 14.22 -19.63
C VAL A 246 -12.98 13.70 -19.24
N TYR A 247 -12.82 12.38 -19.15
CA TYR A 247 -11.59 11.74 -18.66
C TYR A 247 -10.60 11.47 -19.80
N GLU A 248 -11.10 10.92 -20.91
CA GLU A 248 -10.32 10.53 -22.10
C GLU A 248 -11.11 10.80 -23.38
N GLY A 249 -10.39 11.03 -24.47
CA GLY A 249 -10.94 11.15 -25.83
C GLY A 249 -10.80 12.55 -26.46
N PRO A 250 -11.44 12.76 -27.62
CA PRO A 250 -11.62 14.08 -28.22
C PRO A 250 -12.44 15.01 -27.33
N ALA A 251 -12.50 16.29 -27.70
CA ALA A 251 -13.41 17.22 -27.05
C ALA A 251 -14.88 16.84 -27.31
N ALA A 252 -15.71 16.95 -26.28
CA ALA A 252 -17.17 16.83 -26.37
C ALA A 252 -17.81 18.22 -26.31
N GLU A 253 -18.83 18.48 -27.14
CA GLU A 253 -19.55 19.77 -27.10
C GLU A 253 -20.58 19.72 -25.96
N PHE A 254 -20.44 20.60 -24.97
CA PHE A 254 -21.45 20.80 -23.94
C PHE A 254 -22.18 22.11 -24.18
N SER A 255 -23.51 22.07 -24.10
CA SER A 255 -24.39 23.22 -24.33
C SER A 255 -25.39 23.40 -23.20
N SER A 256 -25.56 24.64 -22.74
CA SER A 256 -26.56 25.04 -21.76
C SER A 256 -26.90 26.51 -21.95
N SER A 257 -28.10 26.93 -21.56
CA SER A 257 -28.52 28.36 -21.56
C SER A 257 -28.42 29.08 -22.92
N GLY A 258 -28.28 28.34 -24.04
CA GLY A 258 -28.09 28.88 -25.38
C GLY A 258 -26.63 29.10 -25.80
N GLU A 259 -25.67 28.67 -24.99
CA GLU A 259 -24.22 28.75 -25.24
C GLU A 259 -23.62 27.33 -25.31
N SER A 260 -22.58 27.16 -26.14
CA SER A 260 -21.83 25.92 -26.32
C SER A 260 -20.35 26.11 -25.97
N ILE A 261 -19.74 25.09 -25.36
CA ILE A 261 -18.31 25.01 -25.04
C ILE A 261 -17.75 23.63 -25.43
N ASP A 262 -16.48 23.59 -25.84
CA ASP A 262 -15.75 22.34 -26.05
C ASP A 262 -15.07 21.87 -24.75
N LEU A 263 -15.41 20.67 -24.29
CA LEU A 263 -14.79 20.02 -23.12
C LEU A 263 -13.73 19.03 -23.56
N ALA A 264 -12.45 19.42 -23.46
CA ALA A 264 -11.31 18.53 -23.71
C ALA A 264 -11.12 17.50 -22.58
N ALA A 265 -10.41 16.41 -22.85
CA ALA A 265 -10.01 15.46 -21.81
C ALA A 265 -9.24 16.17 -20.67
N GLY A 266 -9.60 15.87 -19.42
CA GLY A 266 -9.11 16.55 -18.22
C GLY A 266 -9.87 17.82 -17.86
N THR A 267 -10.96 18.15 -18.56
CA THR A 267 -11.91 19.20 -18.16
C THR A 267 -13.31 18.66 -17.94
N GLY A 268 -14.13 19.46 -17.28
CA GLY A 268 -15.55 19.22 -17.10
C GLY A 268 -16.29 20.52 -16.86
N VAL A 269 -17.57 20.43 -16.53
CA VAL A 269 -18.43 21.58 -16.26
C VAL A 269 -19.51 21.19 -15.26
N VAL A 270 -19.85 22.14 -14.38
CA VAL A 270 -21.13 22.16 -13.67
C VAL A 270 -21.91 23.35 -14.21
N ALA A 271 -23.10 23.09 -14.75
CA ALA A 271 -23.94 24.11 -15.37
C ALA A 271 -25.29 24.21 -14.64
N ALA A 272 -25.61 25.40 -14.15
CA ALA A 272 -26.92 25.74 -13.63
C ALA A 272 -27.84 26.27 -14.75
N ALA A 273 -29.14 26.01 -14.64
CA ALA A 273 -30.13 26.51 -15.58
C ALA A 273 -30.14 28.04 -15.66
N GLY A 274 -29.88 28.60 -16.85
CA GLY A 274 -29.85 30.04 -17.11
C GLY A 274 -28.47 30.70 -16.94
N GLU A 275 -27.46 29.97 -16.46
CA GLU A 275 -26.08 30.45 -16.37
C GLU A 275 -25.23 29.95 -17.57
N PRO A 276 -24.26 30.74 -18.06
CA PRO A 276 -23.25 30.28 -19.01
C PRO A 276 -22.45 29.07 -18.49
N PRO A 277 -22.20 28.03 -19.31
CA PRO A 277 -21.36 26.91 -18.90
C PRO A 277 -19.88 27.33 -18.84
N VAL A 278 -19.22 27.14 -17.68
CA VAL A 278 -17.82 27.49 -17.48
C VAL A 278 -16.98 26.21 -17.32
N PRO A 279 -16.00 25.93 -18.20
CA PRO A 279 -15.13 24.77 -18.05
C PRO A 279 -14.23 24.86 -16.80
N GLU A 280 -14.11 23.75 -16.08
CA GLU A 280 -13.20 23.56 -14.94
C GLU A 280 -12.21 22.43 -15.24
N LYS A 281 -10.97 22.53 -14.77
CA LYS A 281 -10.00 21.42 -14.84
C LYS A 281 -10.35 20.38 -13.77
N LEU A 282 -10.43 19.11 -14.16
CA LEU A 282 -10.71 18.02 -13.22
C LEU A 282 -9.66 17.94 -12.11
N LEU A 283 -10.09 17.52 -10.92
CA LEU A 283 -9.17 17.16 -9.85
C LEU A 283 -8.40 15.88 -10.22
N PRO A 284 -7.10 15.78 -9.87
CA PRO A 284 -6.34 14.53 -10.02
C PRO A 284 -6.93 13.40 -9.14
N PRO A 285 -6.67 12.14 -9.49
CA PRO A 285 -7.15 11.01 -8.71
C PRO A 285 -6.44 10.94 -7.34
N PRO A 286 -7.11 10.42 -6.29
CA PRO A 286 -6.47 10.05 -5.04
C PRO A 286 -5.33 9.04 -5.23
N THR A 287 -4.32 9.12 -4.36
CA THR A 287 -3.15 8.22 -4.33
C THR A 287 -3.05 7.50 -3.00
N ASP A 288 -2.08 6.61 -2.84
CA ASP A 288 -1.78 5.89 -1.60
C ASP A 288 -2.99 5.16 -0.99
N LEU A 289 -3.84 4.59 -1.84
CA LEU A 289 -4.99 3.79 -1.40
C LEU A 289 -4.51 2.66 -0.48
N ARG A 290 -5.22 2.47 0.64
CA ARG A 290 -5.06 1.36 1.59
C ARG A 290 -6.43 0.75 1.93
N PRO A 291 -6.57 -0.58 2.04
CA PRO A 291 -5.56 -1.62 1.81
C PRO A 291 -4.95 -1.59 0.39
N GLU A 292 -3.72 -2.06 0.24
CA GLU A 292 -3.01 -2.05 -1.06
C GLU A 292 -3.65 -3.01 -2.07
N ASP A 293 -3.30 -2.88 -3.36
CA ASP A 293 -3.85 -3.74 -4.40
C ASP A 293 -3.49 -5.22 -4.16
N GLY A 294 -4.52 -6.06 -4.09
CA GLY A 294 -4.40 -7.49 -3.79
C GLY A 294 -4.32 -7.82 -2.30
N ALA A 295 -4.53 -6.84 -1.40
CA ALA A 295 -4.55 -7.08 0.03
C ALA A 295 -5.68 -8.06 0.44
N GLU A 296 -5.36 -8.95 1.38
CA GLU A 296 -6.34 -9.84 2.01
C GLU A 296 -6.87 -9.22 3.32
N VAL A 297 -8.14 -9.45 3.63
CA VAL A 297 -8.78 -9.09 4.90
C VAL A 297 -9.63 -10.24 5.42
N ALA A 298 -9.71 -10.39 6.75
CA ALA A 298 -10.51 -11.44 7.37
C ALA A 298 -12.02 -11.15 7.28
N GLU A 299 -12.80 -12.16 6.91
CA GLU A 299 -14.26 -12.17 6.98
C GLU A 299 -14.73 -11.83 8.41
N GLY A 300 -15.83 -11.07 8.50
CA GLY A 300 -16.41 -10.66 9.79
C GLY A 300 -15.75 -9.43 10.43
N SER A 301 -14.58 -9.00 9.96
CA SER A 301 -13.95 -7.73 10.35
C SER A 301 -14.45 -6.56 9.48
N PRO A 302 -14.66 -5.36 10.05
CA PRO A 302 -14.78 -4.13 9.26
C PRO A 302 -13.50 -3.88 8.46
N VAL A 303 -13.62 -3.25 7.30
CA VAL A 303 -12.46 -2.89 6.46
C VAL A 303 -12.25 -1.39 6.50
N GLU A 304 -11.11 -0.94 7.01
CA GLU A 304 -10.73 0.48 7.01
C GLU A 304 -10.04 0.84 5.70
N LEU A 305 -10.68 1.69 4.89
CA LEU A 305 -10.10 2.26 3.69
C LEU A 305 -9.45 3.62 4.02
N SER A 306 -8.32 3.94 3.40
CA SER A 306 -7.71 5.28 3.45
C SER A 306 -6.98 5.65 2.15
N TRP A 307 -6.75 6.94 1.94
CA TRP A 307 -6.09 7.47 0.74
C TRP A 307 -5.46 8.84 0.99
N THR A 308 -4.58 9.29 0.09
CA THR A 308 -4.08 10.67 0.02
C THR A 308 -4.90 11.46 -1.00
N ALA A 309 -5.60 12.51 -0.55
CA ALA A 309 -6.18 13.50 -1.45
C ALA A 309 -5.10 14.49 -1.88
N ALA A 310 -4.70 14.46 -3.17
CA ALA A 310 -3.57 15.23 -3.70
C ALA A 310 -3.98 16.29 -4.77
N PRO A 311 -4.86 17.27 -4.46
CA PRO A 311 -5.24 18.32 -5.41
C PRO A 311 -4.04 19.20 -5.79
N GLU A 312 -4.02 19.74 -7.01
CA GLU A 312 -2.96 20.65 -7.45
C GLU A 312 -3.01 22.01 -6.70
N PRO A 313 -1.90 22.77 -6.63
CA PRO A 313 -1.89 24.09 -6.02
C PRO A 313 -2.95 25.04 -6.62
N GLY A 314 -3.89 25.47 -5.77
CA GLY A 314 -5.02 26.33 -6.18
C GLY A 314 -6.32 25.58 -6.46
N GLN A 315 -6.31 24.24 -6.50
CA GLN A 315 -7.51 23.41 -6.45
C GLN A 315 -7.87 23.03 -5.01
N SER A 316 -9.16 22.79 -4.77
CA SER A 316 -9.69 22.26 -3.50
C SER A 316 -10.84 21.29 -3.81
N HIS A 317 -10.92 20.20 -3.05
CA HIS A 317 -12.08 19.31 -3.07
C HIS A 317 -13.05 19.66 -1.94
N ALA A 318 -14.35 19.47 -2.17
CA ALA A 318 -15.41 19.70 -1.18
C ALA A 318 -16.07 18.39 -0.71
N GLY A 319 -15.80 17.28 -1.40
CA GLY A 319 -16.32 15.96 -1.07
C GLY A 319 -15.50 14.85 -1.70
N THR A 320 -15.84 13.62 -1.37
CA THR A 320 -15.23 12.41 -1.93
C THR A 320 -16.31 11.36 -2.19
N VAL A 321 -16.18 10.64 -3.31
CA VAL A 321 -16.96 9.42 -3.60
C VAL A 321 -16.06 8.21 -3.40
N VAL A 322 -16.50 7.23 -2.61
CA VAL A 322 -15.91 5.89 -2.53
C VAL A 322 -16.87 4.90 -3.18
N GLU A 323 -16.38 4.15 -4.16
CA GLU A 323 -17.15 3.19 -4.97
C GLU A 323 -16.59 1.78 -4.72
N LEU A 324 -17.42 0.86 -4.21
CA LEU A 324 -17.09 -0.57 -4.00
C LEU A 324 -17.80 -1.42 -5.06
N CYS A 325 -17.05 -2.31 -5.69
CA CYS A 325 -17.39 -2.99 -6.94
C CYS A 325 -17.11 -4.50 -6.86
N ARG A 326 -17.81 -5.29 -7.68
CA ARG A 326 -17.58 -6.76 -7.85
C ARG A 326 -16.68 -7.10 -9.05
N ASP A 327 -16.29 -6.12 -9.86
CA ASP A 327 -15.44 -6.34 -11.04
C ASP A 327 -14.36 -5.25 -11.19
N PRO A 328 -13.24 -5.56 -11.87
CA PRO A 328 -12.14 -4.61 -12.10
C PRO A 328 -12.54 -3.35 -12.89
N GLY A 329 -13.64 -3.37 -13.65
CA GLY A 329 -14.14 -2.22 -14.41
C GLY A 329 -15.05 -1.31 -13.59
N CYS A 330 -15.45 -1.72 -12.39
CA CYS A 330 -16.50 -1.08 -11.58
C CYS A 330 -17.86 -0.94 -12.30
N ALA A 331 -18.22 -1.91 -13.16
CA ALA A 331 -19.53 -1.97 -13.81
C ALA A 331 -20.63 -2.50 -12.87
N GLN A 332 -20.30 -3.48 -12.03
CA GLN A 332 -21.11 -3.99 -10.93
C GLN A 332 -20.77 -3.23 -9.65
N LEU A 333 -21.34 -2.04 -9.50
CA LEU A 333 -21.25 -1.30 -8.25
C LEU A 333 -22.12 -2.00 -7.21
N LEU A 334 -21.52 -2.22 -6.03
CA LEU A 334 -22.17 -2.80 -4.86
C LEU A 334 -22.55 -1.72 -3.86
N GLN A 335 -21.67 -0.74 -3.62
CA GLN A 335 -21.91 0.36 -2.68
C GLN A 335 -21.29 1.65 -3.20
N ARG A 336 -21.97 2.78 -2.93
CA ARG A 336 -21.48 4.12 -3.27
C ARG A 336 -21.63 5.05 -2.08
N PHE A 337 -20.52 5.55 -1.57
CA PHE A 337 -20.49 6.48 -0.45
C PHE A 337 -20.09 7.87 -0.93
N VAL A 338 -20.95 8.86 -0.70
CA VAL A 338 -20.57 10.27 -0.84
C VAL A 338 -20.32 10.82 0.57
N GLN A 339 -19.13 11.36 0.78
CA GLN A 339 -18.72 11.98 2.04
C GLN A 339 -18.03 13.34 1.79
N GLY A 340 -17.61 14.01 2.86
CA GLY A 340 -16.91 15.28 2.79
C GLY A 340 -15.45 15.10 2.41
N THR A 341 -14.59 15.91 3.04
CA THR A 341 -13.13 15.90 2.81
C THR A 341 -12.40 14.87 3.68
N GLU A 342 -13.12 13.93 4.31
CA GLU A 342 -12.51 12.83 5.05
C GLU A 342 -11.78 11.87 4.09
N THR A 343 -10.53 11.53 4.42
CA THR A 343 -9.67 10.66 3.61
C THR A 343 -9.65 9.20 4.07
N THR A 344 -10.68 8.79 4.79
CA THR A 344 -10.88 7.41 5.27
C THR A 344 -12.33 6.97 5.13
N ARG A 345 -12.57 5.66 5.02
CA ARG A 345 -13.90 5.06 4.98
C ARG A 345 -13.89 3.67 5.60
N THR A 346 -14.62 3.47 6.68
CA THR A 346 -14.91 2.13 7.20
C THR A 346 -16.03 1.47 6.39
N LEU A 347 -15.77 0.27 5.88
CA LEU A 347 -16.80 -0.63 5.34
C LEU A 347 -17.31 -1.56 6.45
N ALA A 348 -18.59 -1.90 6.39
CA ALA A 348 -19.13 -3.01 7.18
C ALA A 348 -18.47 -4.35 6.76
N PRO A 349 -18.43 -5.37 7.63
CA PRO A 349 -17.88 -6.67 7.28
C PRO A 349 -18.44 -7.23 5.98
N LEU A 350 -17.56 -7.51 5.04
CA LEU A 350 -17.90 -8.05 3.73
C LEU A 350 -17.94 -9.59 3.77
N PRO A 351 -18.80 -10.24 2.96
CA PRO A 351 -18.71 -11.67 2.67
C PRO A 351 -17.38 -12.05 1.99
N ARG A 352 -17.03 -13.34 1.97
CA ARG A 352 -15.94 -13.86 1.12
C ARG A 352 -16.25 -13.66 -0.37
N ASP A 353 -15.49 -12.78 -1.02
CA ASP A 353 -15.47 -12.56 -2.46
C ASP A 353 -14.15 -11.84 -2.83
N ASP A 354 -13.88 -11.71 -4.12
CA ASP A 354 -12.92 -10.72 -4.63
C ASP A 354 -13.67 -9.40 -4.93
N TYR A 355 -13.15 -8.28 -4.42
CA TYR A 355 -13.74 -6.95 -4.56
C TYR A 355 -12.75 -5.98 -5.22
N TRP A 356 -13.29 -4.91 -5.80
CA TRP A 356 -12.52 -3.76 -6.27
C TRP A 356 -13.10 -2.49 -5.68
N TRP A 357 -12.27 -1.51 -5.35
CA TRP A 357 -12.74 -0.22 -4.86
C TRP A 357 -11.94 0.92 -5.47
N ARG A 358 -12.60 2.07 -5.65
CA ARG A 358 -11.97 3.29 -6.19
C ARG A 358 -12.49 4.53 -5.48
N VAL A 359 -11.73 5.60 -5.56
CA VAL A 359 -12.03 6.89 -4.91
C VAL A 359 -11.99 8.01 -5.94
N THR A 360 -12.97 8.92 -5.89
CA THR A 360 -13.06 10.11 -6.75
C THR A 360 -13.22 11.36 -5.90
N LEU A 361 -12.40 12.39 -6.10
CA LEU A 361 -12.59 13.68 -5.44
C LEU A 361 -13.71 14.48 -6.11
N ILE A 362 -14.51 15.20 -5.32
CA ILE A 362 -15.53 16.14 -5.81
C ILE A 362 -15.00 17.57 -5.62
N SER A 363 -14.96 18.39 -6.68
CA SER A 363 -14.51 19.78 -6.59
C SER A 363 -15.51 20.68 -5.89
N ALA A 364 -15.10 21.91 -5.58
CA ALA A 364 -15.97 22.91 -4.93
C ALA A 364 -17.25 23.25 -5.72
N SER A 365 -17.29 23.03 -7.03
CA SER A 365 -18.50 23.22 -7.86
C SER A 365 -19.47 22.03 -7.80
N GLY A 366 -19.02 20.87 -7.30
CA GLY A 366 -19.73 19.59 -7.37
C GLY A 366 -19.33 18.70 -8.56
N LEU A 367 -18.24 19.04 -9.26
CA LEU A 367 -17.70 18.28 -10.38
C LEU A 367 -16.92 17.05 -9.89
N ASP A 368 -17.12 15.88 -10.51
CA ASP A 368 -16.31 14.70 -10.20
C ASP A 368 -14.94 14.81 -10.88
N GLY A 369 -13.86 14.69 -10.11
CA GLY A 369 -12.50 14.58 -10.64
C GLY A 369 -12.24 13.23 -11.31
N TYR A 370 -10.97 12.95 -11.59
CA TYR A 370 -10.57 11.61 -12.02
C TYR A 370 -10.82 10.57 -10.91
N PRO A 371 -11.43 9.42 -11.21
CA PRO A 371 -11.40 8.27 -10.31
C PRO A 371 -9.97 7.73 -10.20
N SER A 372 -9.60 7.20 -9.04
CA SER A 372 -8.43 6.33 -8.92
C SER A 372 -8.60 5.07 -9.78
N GLU A 373 -7.49 4.44 -10.15
CA GLU A 373 -7.54 3.06 -10.64
C GLU A 373 -8.19 2.16 -9.55
N PRO A 374 -9.03 1.18 -9.92
CA PRO A 374 -9.64 0.28 -8.96
C PRO A 374 -8.60 -0.61 -8.28
N THR A 375 -8.55 -0.52 -6.94
CA THR A 375 -7.68 -1.32 -6.08
C THR A 375 -8.42 -2.59 -5.68
N SER A 376 -7.81 -3.77 -5.85
CA SER A 376 -8.41 -5.05 -5.49
C SER A 376 -8.25 -5.38 -4.00
N LEU A 377 -9.26 -6.04 -3.44
CA LEU A 377 -9.38 -6.43 -2.05
C LEU A 377 -9.99 -7.84 -1.98
N ARG A 378 -9.30 -8.80 -1.35
CA ARG A 378 -9.82 -10.17 -1.16
C ARG A 378 -10.29 -10.39 0.27
N VAL A 379 -11.50 -10.88 0.44
CA VAL A 379 -12.02 -11.28 1.76
C VAL A 379 -11.84 -12.78 1.96
N VAL A 380 -10.96 -13.16 2.89
CA VAL A 380 -10.62 -14.55 3.23
C VAL A 380 -11.27 -14.99 4.54
N GLU A 381 -11.35 -16.30 4.79
CA GLU A 381 -11.86 -16.88 6.05
C GLU A 381 -11.16 -16.33 7.29
N SER A 382 -9.84 -16.25 7.20
CA SER A 382 -8.94 -15.78 8.24
C SER A 382 -7.64 -15.40 7.55
N LEU A 383 -7.01 -14.31 7.97
CA LEU A 383 -5.66 -13.99 7.51
C LEU A 383 -4.69 -15.13 7.90
N PRO A 384 -3.64 -15.39 7.11
CA PRO A 384 -2.56 -16.25 7.56
C PRO A 384 -1.97 -15.68 8.86
N VAL A 385 -1.83 -16.53 9.87
CA VAL A 385 -1.07 -16.19 11.07
C VAL A 385 0.39 -16.17 10.67
N GLU A 386 1.08 -15.08 11.00
CA GLU A 386 2.53 -14.98 10.82
C GLU A 386 3.23 -15.96 11.77
N THR A 387 3.99 -16.89 11.20
CA THR A 387 4.66 -17.99 11.95
C THR A 387 6.18 -17.96 11.84
N ASP A 388 6.73 -17.05 11.06
CA ASP A 388 8.17 -16.93 10.89
C ASP A 388 8.74 -16.19 12.13
N PRO A 389 9.74 -16.77 12.82
CA PRO A 389 10.25 -16.19 14.06
C PRO A 389 11.34 -15.12 13.79
N PRO A 390 11.48 -14.12 14.68
CA PRO A 390 12.45 -13.04 14.51
C PRO A 390 13.91 -13.56 14.51
N ARG A 391 14.84 -12.76 13.97
CA ARG A 391 16.28 -13.02 14.05
C ARG A 391 16.87 -12.41 15.32
N ALA A 392 17.68 -13.20 16.04
CA ALA A 392 18.29 -12.81 17.31
C ALA A 392 19.80 -13.10 17.32
N ALA A 393 20.62 -12.09 17.61
CA ALA A 393 22.06 -12.24 17.81
C ALA A 393 22.54 -11.44 19.04
N LEU A 394 23.57 -11.97 19.69
CA LEU A 394 24.15 -11.44 20.93
C LEU A 394 25.67 -11.52 20.90
N ALA A 395 26.34 -10.43 21.25
CA ALA A 395 27.79 -10.36 21.41
C ALA A 395 28.18 -9.43 22.58
N LEU A 396 29.48 -9.37 22.91
CA LEU A 396 30.04 -8.39 23.84
C LEU A 396 30.59 -7.19 23.05
N ARG A 397 30.27 -5.96 23.48
CA ARG A 397 30.90 -4.74 22.95
C ARG A 397 32.28 -4.46 23.57
N ASP A 398 32.55 -5.11 24.68
CA ASP A 398 33.46 -4.63 25.72
C ASP A 398 34.93 -5.02 25.54
N ARG A 399 35.78 -4.55 26.47
CA ARG A 399 37.19 -4.97 26.55
C ARG A 399 37.33 -6.38 27.11
N THR A 400 37.24 -7.37 26.25
CA THR A 400 37.48 -8.77 26.61
C THR A 400 38.97 -9.09 26.75
N VAL A 401 39.30 -10.02 27.64
CA VAL A 401 40.62 -10.67 27.72
C VAL A 401 40.44 -12.17 27.45
N PRO A 402 41.19 -12.78 26.50
CA PRO A 402 41.05 -14.21 26.22
C PRO A 402 41.60 -15.06 27.36
N TYR A 403 40.80 -16.02 27.83
CA TYR A 403 41.15 -17.00 28.86
C TYR A 403 40.71 -18.40 28.41
N GLY A 404 41.65 -19.16 27.84
CA GLY A 404 41.34 -20.45 27.22
C GLY A 404 40.49 -20.29 25.96
N ASP A 405 39.30 -20.89 25.95
CA ASP A 405 38.27 -20.82 24.92
C ASP A 405 37.18 -19.76 25.21
N ARG A 406 37.35 -18.95 26.25
CA ARG A 406 36.35 -18.01 26.77
C ARG A 406 36.90 -16.58 26.84
N GLU A 407 35.99 -15.62 26.86
CA GLU A 407 36.30 -14.21 27.08
C GLU A 407 36.04 -13.82 28.54
N VAL A 408 36.96 -13.06 29.13
CA VAL A 408 36.82 -12.47 30.47
C VAL A 408 36.45 -11.01 30.35
N VAL A 409 35.49 -10.56 31.17
CA VAL A 409 34.95 -9.20 31.23
C VAL A 409 34.86 -8.71 32.67
N GLY A 410 34.75 -7.40 32.86
CA GLY A 410 34.56 -6.78 34.16
C GLY A 410 33.15 -7.04 34.73
N GLY A 411 32.91 -6.59 35.96
CA GLY A 411 31.62 -6.78 36.65
C GLY A 411 30.38 -6.18 35.95
N ALA A 412 30.55 -5.34 34.92
CA ALA A 412 29.46 -4.70 34.18
C ALA A 412 29.62 -4.88 32.66
N PRO A 413 29.36 -6.08 32.10
CA PRO A 413 29.51 -6.32 30.67
C PRO A 413 28.48 -5.55 29.83
N ASP A 414 28.98 -4.88 28.78
CA ASP A 414 28.20 -4.25 27.72
C ASP A 414 27.90 -5.24 26.57
N PHE A 415 26.61 -5.39 26.25
CA PHE A 415 26.11 -6.37 25.27
C PHE A 415 25.70 -5.69 23.96
N GLU A 416 26.15 -6.22 22.83
CA GLU A 416 25.61 -5.90 21.52
C GLU A 416 24.42 -6.82 21.24
N VAL A 417 23.22 -6.24 21.23
CA VAL A 417 21.96 -6.90 20.92
C VAL A 417 21.58 -6.58 19.48
N THR A 418 21.27 -7.61 18.69
CA THR A 418 20.62 -7.46 17.39
C THR A 418 19.34 -8.27 17.38
N ALA A 419 18.23 -7.58 17.12
CA ALA A 419 16.91 -8.16 16.96
C ALA A 419 16.33 -7.58 15.67
N GLU A 420 15.95 -8.45 14.73
CA GLU A 420 15.36 -8.08 13.45
C GLU A 420 14.14 -8.95 13.18
N ASP A 421 13.17 -8.37 12.50
CA ASP A 421 12.04 -9.09 11.94
C ASP A 421 11.62 -8.34 10.67
N ASP A 422 11.33 -9.08 9.59
CA ASP A 422 11.08 -8.49 8.26
C ASP A 422 9.58 -8.26 7.99
N ASP A 423 8.68 -8.81 8.82
CA ASP A 423 7.23 -8.85 8.61
C ASP A 423 6.46 -8.02 9.66
N SER A 424 6.14 -8.56 10.85
CA SER A 424 5.41 -7.82 11.91
C SER A 424 6.29 -6.88 12.73
N GLY A 425 7.61 -7.07 12.72
CA GLY A 425 8.58 -6.26 13.46
C GLY A 425 8.82 -6.73 14.89
N VAL A 426 9.91 -6.26 15.51
CA VAL A 426 10.31 -6.68 16.86
C VAL A 426 9.44 -6.02 17.94
N GLY A 427 8.75 -6.83 18.75
CA GLY A 427 7.91 -6.38 19.86
C GLY A 427 8.67 -6.20 21.18
N SER A 428 9.52 -7.16 21.56
CA SER A 428 10.33 -7.10 22.80
C SER A 428 11.55 -8.01 22.76
N TRP A 429 12.53 -7.74 23.62
CA TRP A 429 13.69 -8.62 23.82
C TRP A 429 14.15 -8.61 25.28
N ARG A 430 14.84 -9.68 25.70
CA ARG A 430 15.44 -9.81 27.04
C ARG A 430 16.67 -10.72 27.04
N LEU A 431 17.62 -10.47 27.93
CA LEU A 431 18.77 -11.34 28.17
C LEU A 431 18.43 -12.39 29.23
N ILE A 432 18.66 -13.66 28.90
CA ILE A 432 18.41 -14.80 29.77
C ILE A 432 19.73 -15.51 30.02
N ALA A 433 20.07 -15.71 31.29
CA ALA A 433 21.12 -16.61 31.74
C ALA A 433 20.53 -18.00 32.05
N ALA A 434 21.40 -19.00 32.17
CA ALA A 434 21.00 -20.36 32.57
C ALA A 434 20.15 -20.41 33.86
N ASP A 435 20.42 -19.51 34.82
CA ASP A 435 19.76 -19.45 36.12
C ASP A 435 18.57 -18.46 36.22
N GLY A 436 18.26 -17.71 35.15
CA GLY A 436 17.15 -16.74 35.13
C GLY A 436 17.39 -15.52 34.23
N PRO A 437 16.47 -14.54 34.23
CA PRO A 437 16.69 -13.25 33.56
C PRO A 437 17.96 -12.58 34.09
N LEU A 438 18.79 -12.02 33.20
CA LEU A 438 20.11 -11.52 33.58
C LEU A 438 20.04 -10.38 34.62
N ASP A 439 18.99 -9.56 34.56
CA ASP A 439 18.77 -8.44 35.50
C ASP A 439 18.42 -8.92 36.93
N GLU A 440 17.93 -10.16 37.10
CA GLU A 440 17.69 -10.75 38.42
C GLU A 440 18.99 -11.28 39.06
N LEU A 441 20.06 -11.45 38.28
CA LEU A 441 21.38 -11.89 38.74
C LEU A 441 22.33 -10.73 39.07
N ARG A 442 21.93 -9.48 38.77
CA ARG A 442 22.73 -8.28 39.08
C ARG A 442 22.56 -7.90 40.56
N ASP A 443 23.65 -7.42 41.16
CA ASP A 443 23.66 -6.89 42.51
C ASP A 443 23.01 -5.48 42.60
N PRO A 444 22.85 -4.88 43.80
CA PRO A 444 22.28 -3.54 43.94
C PRO A 444 23.09 -2.40 43.29
N ALA A 445 24.33 -2.64 42.87
CA ALA A 445 25.14 -1.71 42.08
C ALA A 445 25.02 -1.96 40.56
N GLY A 446 24.24 -2.96 40.14
CA GLY A 446 24.04 -3.35 38.75
C GLY A 446 25.11 -4.29 38.20
N LEU A 447 26.00 -4.81 39.06
CA LEU A 447 27.12 -5.66 38.67
C LEU A 447 26.73 -7.14 38.67
N LEU A 448 27.31 -7.92 37.76
CA LEU A 448 27.31 -9.37 37.86
C LEU A 448 28.41 -9.83 38.84
N PRO A 449 28.14 -10.77 39.76
CA PRO A 449 29.17 -11.43 40.56
C PRO A 449 30.26 -12.09 39.71
N SER A 450 31.49 -12.23 40.23
CA SER A 450 32.54 -13.02 39.55
C SER A 450 32.10 -14.48 39.37
N GLY A 451 32.27 -15.05 38.18
CA GLY A 451 31.79 -16.39 37.85
C GLY A 451 31.71 -16.68 36.35
N GLU A 452 31.33 -17.90 36.00
CA GLU A 452 31.06 -18.30 34.61
C GLU A 452 29.60 -18.03 34.25
N TYR A 453 29.37 -17.42 33.09
CA TYR A 453 28.04 -17.10 32.59
C TYR A 453 27.81 -17.69 31.20
N GLU A 454 26.63 -18.28 31.01
CA GLU A 454 26.07 -18.62 29.71
C GLU A 454 24.74 -17.88 29.57
N VAL A 455 24.65 -17.00 28.57
CA VAL A 455 23.50 -16.13 28.32
C VAL A 455 23.07 -16.19 26.86
N TRP A 456 21.79 -15.96 26.60
CA TRP A 456 21.27 -15.79 25.25
C TRP A 456 20.25 -14.64 25.23
N LEU A 457 20.06 -14.08 24.03
CA LEU A 457 18.99 -13.13 23.76
C LEU A 457 17.72 -13.93 23.46
N GLU A 458 16.60 -13.57 24.08
CA GLU A 458 15.26 -14.01 23.68
C GLU A 458 14.52 -12.81 23.08
N VAL A 459 14.00 -12.96 21.87
CA VAL A 459 13.29 -11.91 21.10
C VAL A 459 11.88 -12.40 20.79
N THR A 460 10.90 -11.52 20.96
CA THR A 460 9.51 -11.74 20.55
C THR A 460 9.11 -10.65 19.55
N ASP A 461 8.52 -11.04 18.42
CA ASP A 461 7.97 -10.12 17.42
C ASP A 461 6.63 -9.49 17.89
N VAL A 462 5.92 -8.80 16.99
CA VAL A 462 4.58 -8.24 17.26
C VAL A 462 3.47 -9.29 17.10
N ALA A 463 3.67 -10.31 16.26
CA ALA A 463 2.76 -11.45 16.07
C ALA A 463 2.71 -12.42 17.27
N GLY A 464 3.75 -12.43 18.13
CA GLY A 464 3.94 -13.32 19.26
C GLY A 464 4.90 -14.50 19.04
N ASN A 465 5.60 -14.59 17.90
CA ASN A 465 6.62 -15.62 17.69
C ASN A 465 7.89 -15.29 18.48
N VAL A 466 8.60 -16.33 18.93
CA VAL A 466 9.76 -16.20 19.82
C VAL A 466 10.98 -16.87 19.22
N ALA A 467 12.10 -16.16 19.22
CA ALA A 467 13.41 -16.65 18.81
C ALA A 467 14.46 -16.50 19.91
N ARG A 468 15.56 -17.24 19.78
CA ARG A 468 16.72 -17.15 20.68
C ARG A 468 18.02 -17.08 19.89
N SER A 469 18.97 -16.30 20.38
CA SER A 469 20.34 -16.32 19.84
C SER A 469 21.05 -17.63 20.21
N GLU A 470 22.18 -17.90 19.55
CA GLU A 470 23.18 -18.83 20.08
C GLU A 470 23.62 -18.37 21.50
N PRO A 471 23.95 -19.30 22.42
CA PRO A 471 24.45 -18.95 23.75
C PRO A 471 25.85 -18.32 23.72
N LEU A 472 25.96 -17.13 24.30
CA LEU A 472 27.21 -16.42 24.56
C LEU A 472 27.78 -16.89 25.92
N ARG A 473 29.04 -17.32 25.92
CA ARG A 473 29.76 -17.80 27.11
C ARG A 473 30.92 -16.88 27.47
N PHE A 474 30.96 -16.43 28.72
CA PHE A 474 32.01 -15.54 29.23
C PHE A 474 32.27 -15.79 30.72
N VAL A 475 33.36 -15.22 31.21
CA VAL A 475 33.71 -15.20 32.64
C VAL A 475 33.65 -13.75 33.10
N VAL A 476 32.92 -13.48 34.19
CA VAL A 476 32.99 -12.19 34.88
C VAL A 476 34.10 -12.29 35.90
N GLU A 477 35.00 -11.31 35.90
CA GLU A 477 35.81 -10.98 37.07
C GLU A 477 35.47 -9.55 37.51
N GLY A 478 34.90 -9.41 38.70
CA GLY A 478 34.51 -8.13 39.30
C GLY A 478 35.49 -7.60 40.35
N SER A 479 36.57 -8.35 40.66
CA SER A 479 37.59 -7.92 41.62
C SER A 479 38.31 -6.67 41.12
N ALA A 480 38.23 -5.59 41.90
CA ALA A 480 39.03 -4.40 41.63
C ALA A 480 40.52 -4.70 41.92
N PRO A 481 41.46 -4.11 41.14
CA PRO A 481 42.89 -4.23 41.42
C PRO A 481 43.24 -3.76 42.83
N ARG A 482 44.32 -4.29 43.41
CA ARG A 482 44.73 -3.95 44.78
C ARG A 482 45.69 -2.78 44.78
N LEU A 483 45.32 -1.70 45.47
CA LEU A 483 46.21 -0.58 45.80
C LEU A 483 46.81 -0.77 47.19
N GLU A 484 48.13 -0.96 47.26
CA GLU A 484 48.90 -0.96 48.50
C GLU A 484 49.64 0.38 48.66
N ILE A 485 49.42 1.06 49.78
CA ILE A 485 50.04 2.36 50.08
C ILE A 485 50.77 2.28 51.42
N SER A 486 52.08 2.49 51.38
CA SER A 486 53.02 2.37 52.51
C SER A 486 53.89 3.63 52.65
N ALA A 487 54.42 3.89 53.85
CA ALA A 487 55.40 4.96 54.05
C ALA A 487 56.78 4.52 53.55
N LEU A 488 57.51 5.44 52.90
CA LEU A 488 58.88 5.16 52.46
C LEU A 488 59.83 5.15 53.66
N GLU A 489 60.58 4.06 53.84
CA GLU A 489 61.54 3.91 54.94
C GLU A 489 62.65 4.97 54.85
N GLY A 490 63.01 5.56 56.00
CA GLY A 490 64.03 6.60 56.08
C GLY A 490 63.58 7.99 55.59
N ALA A 491 62.34 8.15 55.10
CA ALA A 491 61.78 9.47 54.87
C ALA A 491 61.63 10.23 56.19
N ALA A 492 62.22 11.43 56.27
CA ALA A 492 61.98 12.33 57.40
C ALA A 492 60.48 12.63 57.54
N THR A 493 60.00 12.75 58.77
CA THR A 493 58.73 13.45 59.05
C THR A 493 58.77 14.83 58.41
N ALA A 494 57.62 15.34 57.95
CA ALA A 494 57.55 16.64 57.29
C ALA A 494 57.86 17.77 58.29
N GLU A 495 59.13 18.08 58.50
CA GLU A 495 59.56 19.31 59.16
C GLU A 495 59.43 20.48 58.17
N ALA A 496 58.97 21.63 58.67
CA ALA A 496 58.76 22.81 57.85
C ALA A 496 60.06 23.28 57.19
N ALA A 497 60.09 23.29 55.87
CA ALA A 497 61.25 23.78 55.12
C ALA A 497 61.48 25.28 55.39
N PRO A 498 62.72 25.75 55.53
CA PRO A 498 63.02 27.18 55.61
C PRO A 498 62.63 27.88 54.30
N ALA A 499 62.11 29.10 54.40
CA ALA A 499 61.29 29.75 53.37
C ALA A 499 62.01 30.18 52.06
N ASP A 500 63.29 29.82 51.86
CA ASP A 500 64.15 30.26 50.74
C ASP A 500 64.78 29.06 50.00
N SER A 501 63.95 28.15 49.47
CA SER A 501 64.38 27.13 48.50
C SER A 501 63.67 27.32 47.15
N PRO A 502 64.37 27.27 45.98
CA PRO A 502 63.81 27.79 44.72
C PRO A 502 62.90 26.82 43.95
N ASP A 503 62.69 25.60 44.46
CA ASP A 503 62.00 24.52 43.73
C ASP A 503 60.47 24.58 43.95
N GLN A 504 59.86 25.68 43.51
CA GLN A 504 58.41 25.90 43.60
C GLN A 504 57.68 25.23 42.44
N SER A 505 57.32 23.96 42.61
CA SER A 505 56.06 23.47 42.03
C SER A 505 54.89 24.11 42.80
N ALA A 506 53.82 24.50 42.11
CA ALA A 506 52.68 25.19 42.74
C ALA A 506 51.98 24.32 43.82
N SER A 507 52.13 22.99 43.74
CA SER A 507 51.58 21.99 44.66
C SER A 507 52.52 21.59 45.81
N GLY A 508 53.84 21.71 45.60
CA GLY A 508 54.89 21.19 46.49
C GLY A 508 55.10 19.68 46.41
N VAL A 509 54.44 18.96 45.50
CA VAL A 509 54.52 17.49 45.43
C VAL A 509 55.57 17.05 44.40
N LEU A 510 56.34 16.02 44.73
CA LEU A 510 57.25 15.31 43.83
C LEU A 510 56.81 13.85 43.66
N TRP A 511 57.07 13.26 42.50
CA TRP A 511 56.88 11.84 42.20
C TRP A 511 58.14 11.19 41.61
N SER A 512 58.22 9.87 41.71
CA SER A 512 59.32 9.05 41.19
C SER A 512 58.87 7.61 40.89
N LEU A 513 59.57 6.93 39.96
CA LEU A 513 59.38 5.52 39.62
C LEU A 513 60.54 4.62 40.08
N ASP A 514 61.72 5.23 40.34
CA ASP A 514 62.95 4.56 40.73
C ASP A 514 63.40 4.93 42.16
N GLY A 515 62.74 5.90 42.79
CA GLY A 515 63.10 6.49 44.09
C GLY A 515 64.33 7.42 44.04
N ILE A 516 64.95 7.58 42.87
CA ILE A 516 66.20 8.33 42.65
C ILE A 516 65.91 9.61 41.87
N SER A 517 65.17 9.47 40.78
CA SER A 517 64.78 10.53 39.85
C SER A 517 63.43 11.09 40.28
N TRP A 518 63.45 12.23 40.98
CA TRP A 518 62.24 12.91 41.44
C TRP A 518 61.83 14.03 40.47
N ARG A 519 60.53 14.14 40.19
CA ARG A 519 59.94 15.11 39.27
C ARG A 519 58.77 15.85 39.95
N PRO A 520 58.53 17.14 39.66
CA PRO A 520 57.38 17.84 40.21
C PRO A 520 56.05 17.29 39.69
N PHE A 521 55.04 17.32 40.54
CA PHE A 521 53.65 17.06 40.19
C PHE A 521 53.02 18.37 39.70
N GLY A 522 52.92 18.50 38.37
CA GLY A 522 52.28 19.65 37.71
C GLY A 522 50.78 19.47 37.53
N ASP A 523 50.20 20.21 36.56
CA ASP A 523 48.79 20.09 36.17
C ASP A 523 48.47 18.78 35.39
N GLU A 524 49.50 18.00 35.06
CA GLU A 524 49.39 16.75 34.28
C GLU A 524 49.19 15.50 35.17
N GLU A 525 48.59 14.46 34.58
CA GLU A 525 48.40 13.14 35.20
C GLU A 525 49.66 12.27 35.05
N VAL A 526 50.05 11.57 36.11
CA VAL A 526 51.09 10.54 36.05
C VAL A 526 50.43 9.22 35.65
N LEU A 527 50.75 8.70 34.46
CA LEU A 527 50.17 7.49 33.89
C LEU A 527 51.25 6.43 33.64
N LEU A 528 51.11 5.27 34.30
CA LEU A 528 51.88 4.06 34.05
C LEU A 528 51.01 3.10 33.22
N LEU A 529 51.58 2.49 32.17
CA LEU A 529 50.91 1.55 31.25
C LEU A 529 51.57 0.16 31.20
N SER A 530 52.62 -0.07 31.99
CA SER A 530 53.39 -1.30 32.01
C SER A 530 54.02 -1.52 33.38
N ALA A 531 54.21 -2.79 33.76
CA ALA A 531 54.85 -3.16 35.02
C ALA A 531 56.34 -2.71 35.09
N PRO A 532 56.88 -2.42 36.29
CA PRO A 532 56.19 -2.44 37.58
C PRO A 532 55.23 -1.24 37.76
N PHE A 533 54.04 -1.51 38.28
CA PHE A 533 53.06 -0.46 38.63
C PHE A 533 53.36 0.09 40.04
N GLU A 534 54.56 0.64 40.22
CA GLU A 534 55.01 1.33 41.44
C GLU A 534 55.13 2.83 41.19
N LEU A 535 54.55 3.64 42.08
CA LEU A 535 54.67 5.09 42.10
C LEU A 535 55.08 5.55 43.51
N GLN A 536 56.16 6.33 43.59
CA GLN A 536 56.60 6.95 44.84
C GLN A 536 56.23 8.45 44.82
N LEU A 537 55.67 8.95 45.92
CA LEU A 537 55.23 10.34 46.09
C LEU A 537 55.90 10.97 47.30
N ARG A 538 56.16 12.29 47.25
CA ARG A 538 56.77 13.06 48.33
C ARG A 538 56.14 14.46 48.42
N GLY A 539 55.69 14.86 49.60
CA GLY A 539 54.87 16.07 49.80
C GLY A 539 55.62 17.39 49.95
N GLY A 540 56.94 17.44 49.71
CA GLY A 540 57.74 18.68 49.71
C GLY A 540 57.62 19.58 50.95
N GLY A 541 57.41 19.00 52.14
CA GLY A 541 57.16 19.74 53.40
C GLY A 541 55.70 19.72 53.86
N ARG A 542 54.81 19.06 53.12
CA ARG A 542 53.41 18.77 53.46
C ARG A 542 53.23 17.28 53.77
N CYS A 543 52.18 16.97 54.52
CA CYS A 543 51.79 15.60 54.83
C CYS A 543 51.09 14.95 53.65
N LEU A 544 51.48 13.71 53.34
CA LEU A 544 50.73 12.82 52.45
C LEU A 544 50.13 11.70 53.31
N ARG A 545 48.80 11.62 53.39
CA ARG A 545 48.10 10.56 54.14
C ARG A 545 46.85 10.10 53.37
N ARG A 546 46.38 8.87 53.60
CA ARG A 546 45.01 8.49 53.20
C ARG A 546 44.02 9.32 54.01
N ALA A 547 42.90 9.72 53.40
CA ALA A 547 41.88 10.52 54.08
C ALA A 547 41.39 9.87 55.40
N ASP A 548 41.16 8.56 55.38
CA ASP A 548 40.61 7.79 56.49
C ASP A 548 41.65 7.31 57.53
N ALA A 549 42.89 7.81 57.47
CA ALA A 549 43.97 7.37 58.36
C ALA A 549 44.05 8.19 59.66
N ASP A 550 43.60 7.61 60.77
CA ASP A 550 43.72 8.12 62.17
C ASP A 550 45.17 8.14 62.73
N SER A 551 46.19 8.07 61.87
CA SER A 551 47.60 8.05 62.29
C SER A 551 48.11 9.45 62.63
N PRO A 552 48.62 9.71 63.85
CA PRO A 552 49.28 10.98 64.20
C PRO A 552 50.69 11.11 63.61
N ARG A 553 51.17 10.10 62.85
CA ARG A 553 52.42 10.16 62.10
C ARG A 553 52.13 10.60 60.67
N CYS A 554 52.64 11.78 60.32
CA CYS A 554 52.65 12.34 58.98
C CYS A 554 53.92 11.90 58.21
N PRO A 555 53.83 10.94 57.27
CA PRO A 555 54.95 10.61 56.40
C PRO A 555 55.10 11.71 55.33
N GLY A 556 56.32 12.19 55.14
CA GLY A 556 56.64 13.12 54.06
C GLY A 556 56.68 12.45 52.67
N ALA A 557 56.65 11.11 52.60
CA ALA A 557 56.71 10.35 51.36
C ALA A 557 56.02 8.97 51.47
N LEU A 558 55.37 8.54 50.39
CA LEU A 558 54.63 7.27 50.26
C LEU A 558 55.11 6.47 49.06
N ARG A 559 55.11 5.14 49.17
CA ARG A 559 55.15 4.20 48.05
C ARG A 559 53.73 3.69 47.82
N ILE A 560 53.30 3.73 46.57
CA ILE A 560 52.07 3.12 46.08
C ILE A 560 52.46 2.00 45.11
N THR A 561 51.93 0.81 45.33
CA THR A 561 52.03 -0.31 44.40
C THR A 561 50.62 -0.77 44.05
N ALA A 562 50.39 -1.04 42.77
CA ALA A 562 49.17 -1.70 42.32
C ALA A 562 49.51 -3.12 41.87
N ASP A 563 48.64 -4.08 42.19
CA ASP A 563 48.71 -5.45 41.67
C ASP A 563 47.33 -6.01 41.33
N ASP A 564 47.30 -6.89 40.34
CA ASP A 564 46.13 -7.68 39.94
C ASP A 564 46.65 -9.04 39.45
N PRO A 565 46.56 -10.11 40.25
CA PRO A 565 47.14 -11.40 39.91
C PRO A 565 46.29 -12.24 38.95
N GLU A 566 45.05 -11.83 38.66
CA GLU A 566 44.07 -12.63 37.90
C GLU A 566 43.95 -12.14 36.46
N ILE A 567 43.67 -10.84 36.28
CA ILE A 567 43.50 -10.18 34.99
C ILE A 567 44.77 -9.42 34.58
N GLY A 568 45.51 -8.94 35.57
CA GLY A 568 46.67 -8.09 35.35
C GLY A 568 46.28 -6.64 35.11
N LEU A 569 47.14 -5.74 35.55
CA LEU A 569 46.93 -4.31 35.38
C LEU A 569 47.07 -3.85 33.93
N ARG A 570 46.29 -2.81 33.62
CA ARG A 570 46.37 -2.02 32.39
C ARG A 570 46.96 -0.64 32.66
N SER A 571 46.58 0.00 33.75
CA SER A 571 47.16 1.27 34.15
C SER A 571 47.17 1.52 35.66
N LEU A 572 48.17 2.28 36.09
CA LEU A 572 48.15 3.00 37.37
C LEU A 572 48.23 4.50 37.04
N ARG A 573 47.25 5.26 37.52
CA ARG A 573 47.14 6.71 37.31
C ARG A 573 47.17 7.43 38.64
N ALA A 574 47.84 8.58 38.68
CA ALA A 574 47.77 9.51 39.80
C ALA A 574 47.59 10.94 39.28
N ARG A 575 46.64 11.66 39.86
CA ARG A 575 46.27 13.01 39.47
C ARG A 575 46.09 13.89 40.71
N LEU A 576 46.58 15.12 40.63
CA LEU A 576 46.32 16.14 41.63
C LEU A 576 44.93 16.74 41.43
N GLU A 577 44.16 16.85 42.52
CA GLU A 577 42.88 17.54 42.59
C GLU A 577 43.00 18.77 43.50
N GLY A 578 42.78 19.94 42.91
CA GLY A 578 42.73 21.22 43.62
C GLY A 578 41.29 21.63 43.96
N ALA A 579 41.14 22.38 45.04
CA ALA A 579 39.84 22.88 45.48
C ALA A 579 39.29 23.97 44.55
N ALA A 580 38.06 23.80 44.06
CA ALA A 580 37.33 24.83 43.32
C ALA A 580 37.02 26.10 44.14
N SER A 581 37.35 26.11 45.43
CA SER A 581 37.00 27.13 46.44
C SER A 581 38.19 27.90 47.03
N GLY A 582 39.44 27.50 46.75
CA GLY A 582 40.64 28.19 47.26
C GLY A 582 40.89 28.10 48.78
N ALA A 583 40.23 27.17 49.49
CA ALA A 583 40.46 26.95 50.91
C ALA A 583 41.78 26.17 51.16
N PRO A 584 42.65 26.62 52.10
CA PRO A 584 43.90 25.92 52.41
C PRO A 584 43.64 24.65 53.23
N GLY A 585 43.45 23.51 52.56
CA GLY A 585 43.28 22.19 53.19
C GLY A 585 42.77 21.09 52.26
N ASP A 586 42.09 21.45 51.16
CA ASP A 586 41.28 20.52 50.34
C ASP A 586 42.01 19.86 49.16
N GLU A 587 43.33 20.06 49.02
CA GLU A 587 44.12 19.44 47.94
C GLU A 587 44.37 17.96 48.22
N ALA A 588 44.21 17.12 47.19
CA ALA A 588 44.46 15.69 47.28
C ALA A 588 45.06 15.12 46.00
N ILE A 589 45.70 13.95 46.11
CA ILE A 589 46.11 13.14 44.97
C ILE A 589 45.15 11.95 44.93
N VAL A 590 44.40 11.83 43.83
CA VAL A 590 43.59 10.64 43.56
C VAL A 590 44.43 9.68 42.74
N VAL A 591 44.59 8.47 43.26
CA VAL A 591 45.27 7.37 42.60
C VAL A 591 44.21 6.38 42.13
N VAL A 592 44.31 5.91 40.87
CA VAL A 592 43.39 4.95 40.28
C VAL A 592 44.19 3.85 39.60
N ALA A 593 44.07 2.62 40.07
CA ALA A 593 44.50 1.43 39.34
C ALA A 593 43.33 0.90 38.50
N ALA A 594 43.62 0.47 37.28
CA ALA A 594 42.67 -0.17 36.38
C ALA A 594 43.25 -1.46 35.81
N ASP A 595 42.46 -2.53 35.86
CA ASP A 595 42.81 -3.81 35.23
C ASP A 595 42.56 -3.78 33.69
N ARG A 596 42.72 -4.91 33.02
CA ARG A 596 42.51 -5.01 31.57
C ARG A 596 41.05 -5.08 31.13
N VAL A 597 40.13 -5.53 31.99
CA VAL A 597 38.70 -5.65 31.68
C VAL A 597 37.88 -4.42 32.11
N GLY A 598 38.48 -3.49 32.85
CA GLY A 598 37.92 -2.18 33.20
C GLY A 598 37.63 -1.96 34.68
N ASN A 599 37.80 -2.97 35.56
CA ASN A 599 37.59 -2.80 36.99
C ASN A 599 38.62 -1.81 37.56
N GLN A 600 38.20 -1.01 38.53
CA GLN A 600 39.00 0.09 39.08
C GLN A 600 38.94 0.13 40.59
N SER A 601 40.11 0.36 41.20
CA SER A 601 40.24 0.77 42.60
C SER A 601 40.78 2.18 42.64
N SER A 602 40.26 3.03 43.53
CA SER A 602 40.79 4.36 43.77
C SER A 602 41.10 4.62 45.25
N GLU A 603 42.12 5.44 45.48
CA GLU A 603 42.58 5.87 46.80
C GLU A 603 42.80 7.38 46.79
N ARG A 604 42.33 8.08 47.84
CA ARG A 604 42.45 9.54 47.98
C ARG A 604 43.50 9.88 49.04
N LEU A 605 44.55 10.55 48.62
CA LEU A 605 45.67 10.99 49.47
C LEU A 605 45.58 12.50 49.73
N GLU A 606 45.33 12.91 50.97
CA GLU A 606 45.25 14.32 51.37
C GLU A 606 46.62 14.98 51.49
N LEU A 607 46.68 16.27 51.14
CA LEU A 607 47.85 17.15 51.25
C LEU A 607 47.73 18.14 52.42
N ALA A 608 47.75 17.63 53.64
CA ALA A 608 47.67 18.45 54.85
C ALA A 608 48.97 19.25 55.12
N ARG A 609 48.86 20.34 55.88
CA ARG A 609 50.03 21.01 56.47
C ARG A 609 50.60 20.15 57.62
N PRO A 610 51.92 20.21 57.89
CA PRO A 610 52.55 19.46 58.98
C PRO A 610 52.05 19.89 60.38
#